data_AF-A0A841ESJ5-F1
#
_entry.id   AF-A0A841ESJ5-F1
#
_cell.length_a   1.000
_cell.length_b   1.000
_cell.length_c   1.000
_cell.angle_alpha   90.00
_cell.angle_beta   90.00
_cell.angle_gamma   90.00
#
_symmetry.space_group_name_H-M   'P 1'
#
loop_
_entity.id
_entity.type
_entity.pdbx_description
1 polymer ?
#
loop_
_entity_poly.entity_id
_entity_poly.type
_entity_poly.pdbx_seq_one_letter_code
_entity_poly.pdbx_strand_id
1 'polypeptide(L)'
;MYKILTFILITVSFIFPSAAQEIKPLSKKPYSRKGEYYFFWGYNRSEYAKSDITFRGKGYDFTLHNATARDLPIPFSADVYFDITRLSVPQYNIRYGYFFSDHWSISIGSDHMKYVMDDNQVLEVSGHISAQVSDPSITVNPEYVGDFNRTPKLIRPEDFLHYEHTDGFNYLHLELDRYDRLWKAKNNIQGIDWLVGVGAGTIIPRTDSHLFTIGRNNHFNFAGYGVSLKTGLRFDLSRRFFLQTDLKGGFTRLNHVKTTGRDSDYAQQSIWFGEFYGVLGYKFGKNRAK
;
A
#
# COMPACT_ATOMS: atom_id res chain seq x y z
N MET A 1 13.36 -6.39 28.81
CA MET A 1 13.66 -7.31 27.68
C MET A 1 13.43 -6.55 26.39
N TYR A 2 14.49 -5.92 25.85
CA TYR A 2 14.41 -5.10 24.65
C TYR A 2 14.52 -5.99 23.41
N LYS A 3 13.45 -6.10 22.63
CA LYS A 3 13.53 -6.61 21.26
C LYS A 3 14.05 -5.48 20.38
N ILE A 4 15.36 -5.50 20.12
CA ILE A 4 16.00 -4.65 19.12
C ILE A 4 15.53 -5.16 17.76
N LEU A 5 14.66 -4.39 17.09
CA LEU A 5 14.27 -4.65 15.71
C LEU A 5 15.35 -4.01 14.81
N THR A 6 16.32 -4.80 14.41
CA THR A 6 17.37 -4.37 13.47
C THR A 6 16.76 -4.26 12.07
N PHE A 7 16.64 -3.04 11.56
CA PHE A 7 16.33 -2.79 10.16
C PHE A 7 17.58 -3.11 9.33
N ILE A 8 17.61 -4.27 8.67
CA ILE A 8 18.68 -4.61 7.74
C ILE A 8 18.39 -3.87 6.43
N LEU A 9 19.12 -2.78 6.19
CA LEU A 9 19.21 -2.15 4.89
C LEU A 9 20.05 -3.07 3.99
N ILE A 10 19.40 -3.95 3.22
CA ILE A 10 20.11 -4.76 2.21
C ILE A 10 20.41 -3.82 1.04
N THR A 11 21.62 -3.26 1.00
CA THR A 11 22.20 -2.74 -0.24
C THR A 11 22.47 -3.92 -1.17
N VAL A 12 21.53 -4.22 -2.07
CA VAL A 12 21.77 -5.16 -3.18
C VAL A 12 22.65 -4.45 -4.21
N SER A 13 23.95 -4.63 -4.08
CA SER A 13 24.89 -4.34 -5.18
C SER A 13 24.63 -5.37 -6.28
N PHE A 14 23.98 -4.96 -7.37
CA PHE A 14 23.84 -5.79 -8.56
C PHE A 14 25.20 -5.94 -9.26
N ILE A 15 25.97 -6.94 -8.84
CA ILE A 15 27.05 -7.50 -9.68
C ILE A 15 26.38 -8.54 -10.55
N PHE A 16 26.24 -8.27 -11.84
CA PHE A 16 25.79 -9.27 -12.82
C PHE A 16 26.98 -10.19 -13.17
N PRO A 17 27.04 -11.46 -12.73
CA PRO A 17 27.87 -12.41 -13.43
C PRO A 17 27.24 -12.65 -14.81
N SER A 18 27.92 -12.20 -15.87
CA SER A 18 27.62 -12.60 -17.24
C SER A 18 27.98 -14.06 -17.43
N ALA A 19 27.16 -14.96 -16.90
CA ALA A 19 27.15 -16.36 -17.28
C ALA A 19 26.12 -16.54 -18.39
N ALA A 20 26.54 -16.27 -19.63
CA ALA A 20 25.76 -16.61 -20.80
C ALA A 20 25.81 -18.13 -21.00
N GLN A 21 24.83 -18.86 -20.48
CA GLN A 21 24.56 -20.22 -20.97
C GLN A 21 23.74 -20.10 -22.26
N GLU A 22 24.32 -20.57 -23.36
CA GLU A 22 23.69 -20.63 -24.67
C GLU A 22 22.60 -21.72 -24.66
N ILE A 23 21.35 -21.32 -24.39
CA ILE A 23 20.19 -22.23 -24.48
C ILE A 23 19.78 -22.31 -25.95
N LYS A 24 20.00 -23.48 -26.58
CA LYS A 24 19.49 -23.78 -27.93
C LYS A 24 17.97 -23.54 -27.99
N PRO A 25 17.45 -22.77 -28.95
CA PRO A 25 16.04 -22.41 -28.97
C PRO A 25 15.17 -23.62 -29.35
N LEU A 26 14.43 -24.14 -28.36
CA LEU A 26 13.36 -25.11 -28.58
C LEU A 26 12.05 -24.34 -28.88
N SER A 27 11.74 -24.14 -30.17
CA SER A 27 10.44 -23.69 -30.77
C SER A 27 10.61 -22.57 -31.81
N LYS A 28 10.09 -22.80 -33.03
CA LYS A 28 10.13 -21.87 -34.19
C LYS A 28 9.16 -20.68 -34.13
N LYS A 29 8.42 -20.47 -33.03
CA LYS A 29 7.74 -19.20 -32.78
C LYS A 29 8.21 -18.63 -31.44
N PRO A 30 8.81 -17.43 -31.40
CA PRO A 30 9.14 -16.78 -30.15
C PRO A 30 7.85 -16.54 -29.37
N TYR A 31 7.87 -16.85 -28.09
CA TYR A 31 6.81 -16.47 -27.16
C TYR A 31 6.73 -14.94 -27.17
N SER A 32 5.62 -14.39 -27.67
CA SER A 32 5.43 -12.94 -27.75
C SER A 32 4.26 -12.51 -26.88
N ARG A 33 4.52 -11.54 -26.00
CA ARG A 33 3.52 -10.86 -25.17
C ARG A 33 3.11 -9.53 -25.76
N LYS A 34 3.86 -8.97 -26.72
CA LYS A 34 3.54 -7.68 -27.32
C LYS A 34 2.09 -7.67 -27.87
N GLY A 35 1.30 -6.68 -27.43
CA GLY A 35 -0.11 -6.55 -27.80
C GLY A 35 -1.08 -7.30 -26.87
N GLU A 36 -0.59 -7.93 -25.81
CA GLU A 36 -1.40 -8.62 -24.82
C GLU A 36 -1.85 -7.69 -23.70
N TYR A 37 -3.12 -7.81 -23.32
CA TYR A 37 -3.68 -7.19 -22.14
C TYR A 37 -3.81 -8.21 -21.02
N TYR A 38 -3.72 -7.73 -19.78
CA TYR A 38 -4.04 -8.53 -18.62
C TYR A 38 -4.87 -7.74 -17.62
N PHE A 39 -5.66 -8.49 -16.86
CA PHE A 39 -6.34 -8.01 -15.68
C PHE A 39 -6.04 -8.97 -14.53
N PHE A 40 -5.97 -8.48 -13.30
CA PHE A 40 -5.98 -9.37 -12.14
C PHE A 40 -6.70 -8.75 -10.94
N TRP A 41 -7.12 -9.64 -10.05
CA TRP A 41 -7.59 -9.33 -8.71
C TRP A 41 -6.93 -10.29 -7.72
N GLY A 42 -6.66 -9.82 -6.51
CA GLY A 42 -6.19 -10.66 -5.42
C GLY A 42 -6.09 -9.90 -4.12
N TYR A 43 -5.42 -10.51 -3.15
CA TYR A 43 -5.40 -10.03 -1.77
C TYR A 43 -3.98 -9.75 -1.32
N ASN A 44 -3.83 -8.73 -0.49
CA ASN A 44 -2.55 -8.35 0.10
C ASN A 44 -2.49 -8.49 1.62
N ARG A 45 -1.26 -8.45 2.11
CA ARG A 45 -0.88 -8.19 3.50
C ARG A 45 0.18 -7.11 3.51
N SER A 46 0.07 -6.21 4.46
CA SER A 46 0.92 -5.02 4.52
C SER A 46 1.64 -4.89 5.86
N GLU A 47 2.77 -4.21 5.86
CA GLU A 47 3.51 -3.80 7.05
C GLU A 47 3.95 -2.34 6.90
N TYR A 48 4.07 -1.63 8.01
CA TYR A 48 4.37 -0.21 8.02
C TYR A 48 5.58 0.08 8.92
N ALA A 49 6.49 0.91 8.43
CA ALA A 49 7.50 1.49 9.29
C ALA A 49 6.85 2.51 10.25
N LYS A 50 7.56 2.82 11.34
CA LYS A 50 7.17 3.91 12.22
C LYS A 50 7.10 5.22 11.43
N SER A 51 6.11 6.06 11.74
CA SER A 51 5.90 7.31 11.03
C SER A 51 5.58 8.45 11.97
N ASP A 52 6.00 9.65 11.58
CA ASP A 52 5.59 10.88 12.24
C ASP A 52 4.26 11.35 11.64
N ILE A 53 3.34 11.77 12.50
CA ILE A 53 2.01 12.26 12.11
C ILE A 53 1.84 13.67 12.66
N THR A 54 1.70 14.66 11.78
CA THR A 54 1.50 16.05 12.17
C THR A 54 0.05 16.45 11.97
N PHE A 55 -0.59 16.93 13.04
CA PHE A 55 -1.97 17.37 13.07
C PHE A 55 -2.03 18.90 13.15
N ARG A 56 -2.85 19.52 12.31
CA ARG A 56 -3.01 20.97 12.24
C ARG A 56 -4.46 21.39 12.17
N GLY A 57 -4.78 22.46 12.89
CA GLY A 57 -6.05 23.16 12.84
C GLY A 57 -5.99 24.42 13.70
N LYS A 58 -7.13 25.10 13.87
CA LYS A 58 -7.21 26.30 14.71
C LYS A 58 -6.84 25.93 16.16
N GLY A 59 -5.85 26.58 16.75
CA GLY A 59 -5.44 26.32 18.15
C GLY A 59 -4.60 25.05 18.36
N TYR A 60 -4.18 24.33 17.31
CA TYR A 60 -3.23 23.24 17.45
C TYR A 60 -2.35 23.04 16.20
N ASP A 61 -1.07 22.76 16.45
CA ASP A 61 -0.11 22.26 15.46
C ASP A 61 0.87 21.38 16.24
N PHE A 62 0.70 20.06 16.14
CA PHE A 62 1.50 19.11 16.89
C PHE A 62 1.88 17.89 16.05
N THR A 63 3.01 17.29 16.39
CA THR A 63 3.54 16.07 15.76
C THR A 63 3.63 14.96 16.80
N LEU A 64 3.06 13.81 16.46
CA LEU A 64 3.32 12.54 17.12
C LEU A 64 4.51 11.88 16.43
N HIS A 65 5.58 11.60 17.17
CA HIS A 65 6.80 11.03 16.63
C HIS A 65 6.79 9.51 16.71
N ASN A 66 7.22 8.83 15.64
CA ASN A 66 7.45 7.39 15.60
C ASN A 66 6.23 6.52 15.95
N ALA A 67 5.03 6.93 15.53
CA ALA A 67 3.81 6.15 15.70
C ALA A 67 3.96 4.77 15.05
N THR A 68 3.60 3.71 15.78
CA THR A 68 3.48 2.36 15.24
C THR A 68 2.09 2.13 14.69
N ALA A 69 2.01 1.27 13.68
CA ALA A 69 0.77 0.88 13.04
C ALA A 69 0.84 -0.55 12.54
N ARG A 70 -0.32 -1.13 12.32
CA ARG A 70 -0.51 -2.51 11.89
C ARG A 70 -1.51 -2.63 10.76
N ASP A 71 -1.43 -3.78 10.10
CA ASP A 71 -2.44 -4.22 9.14
C ASP A 71 -3.72 -4.67 9.84
N LEU A 72 -4.83 -4.70 9.11
CA LEU A 72 -6.13 -5.17 9.61
C LEU A 72 -6.74 -6.26 8.71
N PRO A 73 -6.10 -7.45 8.64
CA PRO A 73 -6.60 -8.53 7.81
C PRO A 73 -7.93 -9.07 8.32
N ILE A 74 -8.88 -9.23 7.42
CA ILE A 74 -10.12 -9.95 7.73
C ILE A 74 -9.79 -11.44 7.84
N PRO A 75 -10.19 -12.15 8.92
CA PRO A 75 -9.98 -13.59 9.04
C PRO A 75 -10.47 -14.34 7.80
N PHE A 76 -9.74 -15.38 7.39
CA PHE A 76 -10.09 -16.12 6.19
C PHE A 76 -11.42 -16.84 6.36
N SER A 77 -12.34 -16.59 5.43
CA SER A 77 -13.57 -17.35 5.27
C SER A 77 -14.02 -17.30 3.81
N ALA A 78 -14.60 -18.39 3.31
CA ALA A 78 -14.98 -18.48 1.90
C ALA A 78 -16.06 -17.44 1.53
N ASP A 79 -16.97 -17.13 2.45
CA ASP A 79 -18.02 -16.11 2.30
C ASP A 79 -17.47 -14.68 2.26
N VAL A 80 -16.23 -14.43 2.69
CA VAL A 80 -15.58 -13.12 2.59
C VAL A 80 -14.72 -13.03 1.33
N TYR A 81 -13.96 -14.09 1.04
CA TYR A 81 -12.90 -14.06 0.02
C TYR A 81 -13.33 -14.58 -1.36
N PHE A 82 -14.52 -15.20 -1.48
CA PHE A 82 -15.04 -15.68 -2.77
C PHE A 82 -16.45 -15.20 -3.09
N ASP A 83 -17.14 -14.54 -2.16
CA ASP A 83 -18.40 -13.86 -2.45
C ASP A 83 -18.13 -12.59 -3.27
N ILE A 84 -18.69 -12.54 -4.48
CA ILE A 84 -18.51 -11.45 -5.43
C ILE A 84 -18.94 -10.09 -4.88
N THR A 85 -19.89 -10.08 -3.93
CA THR A 85 -20.39 -8.86 -3.28
C THR A 85 -19.48 -8.35 -2.17
N ARG A 86 -18.51 -9.16 -1.72
CA ARG A 86 -17.62 -8.87 -0.58
C ARG A 86 -16.14 -8.86 -0.93
N LEU A 87 -15.79 -9.05 -2.21
CA LEU A 87 -14.38 -9.12 -2.66
C LEU A 87 -13.56 -7.91 -2.21
N SER A 88 -14.17 -6.71 -2.11
CA SER A 88 -13.51 -5.46 -1.71
C SER A 88 -13.44 -5.23 -0.20
N VAL A 89 -13.96 -6.14 0.64
CA VAL A 89 -13.94 -6.02 2.11
C VAL A 89 -12.53 -6.31 2.69
N PRO A 90 -11.83 -7.38 2.26
CA PRO A 90 -10.41 -7.57 2.58
C PRO A 90 -9.51 -6.58 1.84
N GLN A 91 -8.24 -6.49 2.25
CA GLN A 91 -7.24 -5.75 1.49
C GLN A 91 -6.95 -6.42 0.15
N TYR A 92 -7.01 -5.66 -0.94
CA TYR A 92 -6.94 -6.21 -2.29
C TYR A 92 -6.04 -5.41 -3.24
N ASN A 93 -5.65 -6.07 -4.33
CA ASN A 93 -4.99 -5.44 -5.47
C ASN A 93 -5.80 -5.72 -6.72
N ILE A 94 -6.07 -4.65 -7.46
CA ILE A 94 -6.69 -4.71 -8.78
C ILE A 94 -5.75 -4.04 -9.79
N ARG A 95 -5.55 -4.68 -10.94
CA ARG A 95 -4.70 -4.13 -11.98
C ARG A 95 -5.19 -4.46 -13.38
N TYR A 96 -5.05 -3.50 -14.26
CA TYR A 96 -5.19 -3.66 -15.70
C TYR A 96 -3.90 -3.22 -16.38
N GLY A 97 -3.34 -4.06 -17.24
CA GLY A 97 -2.09 -3.76 -17.92
C GLY A 97 -2.03 -4.22 -19.36
N TYR A 98 -1.02 -3.69 -20.06
CA TYR A 98 -0.79 -3.89 -21.48
C TYR A 98 0.71 -4.07 -21.76
N PHE A 99 1.05 -5.16 -22.44
CA PHE A 99 2.40 -5.43 -22.92
C PHE A 99 2.66 -4.70 -24.24
N PHE A 100 3.36 -3.57 -24.18
CA PHE A 100 3.78 -2.83 -25.39
C PHE A 100 5.04 -3.44 -26.04
N SER A 101 5.73 -4.33 -25.33
CA SER A 101 6.80 -5.19 -25.86
C SER A 101 6.73 -6.58 -25.24
N ASP A 102 7.59 -7.50 -25.67
CA ASP A 102 7.61 -8.85 -25.12
C ASP A 102 8.07 -8.92 -23.66
N HIS A 103 8.82 -7.92 -23.17
CA HIS A 103 9.34 -7.89 -21.81
C HIS A 103 8.74 -6.78 -20.96
N TRP A 104 8.06 -5.80 -21.56
CA TRP A 104 7.59 -4.63 -20.83
C TRP A 104 6.09 -4.45 -20.93
N SER A 105 5.47 -4.15 -19.78
CA SER A 105 4.10 -3.70 -19.70
C SER A 105 3.96 -2.38 -18.96
N ILE A 106 2.94 -1.62 -19.35
CA ILE A 106 2.41 -0.50 -18.58
C ILE A 106 1.07 -0.90 -17.98
N SER A 107 0.75 -0.41 -16.79
CA SER A 107 -0.51 -0.73 -16.12
C SER A 107 -1.04 0.40 -15.26
N ILE A 108 -2.34 0.35 -15.00
CA ILE A 108 -3.02 1.11 -13.96
C ILE A 108 -3.57 0.14 -12.92
N GLY A 109 -3.46 0.49 -11.65
CA GLY A 109 -3.94 -0.36 -10.56
C GLY A 109 -4.24 0.40 -9.29
N SER A 110 -4.89 -0.28 -8.36
CA SER A 110 -5.16 0.21 -7.01
C SER A 110 -4.77 -0.85 -6.01
N ASP A 111 -3.98 -0.45 -5.01
CA ASP A 111 -3.68 -1.26 -3.83
C ASP A 111 -4.54 -0.74 -2.67
N HIS A 112 -5.55 -1.52 -2.29
CA HIS A 112 -6.39 -1.25 -1.12
C HIS A 112 -5.73 -1.91 0.09
N MET A 113 -4.82 -1.17 0.74
CA MET A 113 -4.19 -1.57 2.00
C MET A 113 -4.92 -0.93 3.19
N LYS A 114 -4.74 -1.49 4.39
CA LYS A 114 -5.30 -0.94 5.63
C LYS A 114 -4.19 -0.57 6.60
N TYR A 115 -4.21 0.68 7.05
CA TYR A 115 -3.28 1.20 8.05
C TYR A 115 -4.06 1.49 9.33
N VAL A 116 -3.67 0.91 10.46
CA VAL A 116 -4.29 1.18 11.77
C VAL A 116 -3.19 1.60 12.74
N MET A 117 -3.20 2.85 13.20
CA MET A 117 -2.29 3.27 14.26
C MET A 117 -2.60 2.47 15.53
N ASP A 118 -1.57 2.01 16.24
CA ASP A 118 -1.81 1.31 17.50
C ASP A 118 -2.39 2.26 18.54
N ASP A 119 -3.52 1.90 19.16
CA ASP A 119 -4.07 2.68 20.27
C ASP A 119 -3.26 2.43 21.55
N ASN A 120 -3.33 3.35 22.51
CA ASN A 120 -2.71 3.25 23.84
C ASN A 120 -1.18 3.10 23.82
N GLN A 121 -0.52 3.55 22.75
CA GLN A 121 0.93 3.67 22.71
C GLN A 121 1.41 4.98 23.35
N VAL A 122 2.60 4.98 23.93
CA VAL A 122 3.25 6.20 24.43
C VAL A 122 4.12 6.78 23.33
N LEU A 123 3.80 7.99 22.88
CA LEU A 123 4.53 8.70 21.82
C LEU A 123 5.11 10.01 22.34
N GLU A 124 6.23 10.41 21.76
CA GLU A 124 6.75 11.76 21.96
C GLU A 124 5.91 12.74 21.14
N VAL A 125 5.42 13.79 21.80
CA VAL A 125 4.64 14.88 21.20
C VAL A 125 5.51 16.12 21.11
N SER A 126 5.45 16.83 19.99
CA SER A 126 6.04 18.17 19.86
C SER A 126 5.01 19.14 19.27
N GLY A 127 5.09 20.41 19.63
CA GLY A 127 4.18 21.45 19.14
C GLY A 127 3.19 21.90 20.20
N HIS A 128 2.07 22.50 19.77
CA HIS A 128 1.14 23.21 20.64
C HIS A 128 -0.28 22.66 20.51
N ILE A 129 -0.96 22.56 21.65
CA ILE A 129 -2.40 22.26 21.73
C ILE A 129 -3.05 23.21 22.74
N SER A 130 -3.96 24.07 22.28
CA SER A 130 -4.75 24.97 23.12
C SER A 130 -5.87 24.22 23.85
N ALA A 131 -6.43 24.82 24.92
CA ALA A 131 -7.58 24.26 25.64
C ALA A 131 -8.86 24.25 24.78
N GLN A 132 -8.96 25.19 23.83
CA GLN A 132 -10.03 25.30 22.85
C GLN A 132 -9.42 25.24 21.44
N VAL A 133 -9.88 24.28 20.65
CA VAL A 133 -9.33 24.01 19.32
C VAL A 133 -10.43 23.93 18.27
N SER A 134 -10.02 24.10 17.01
CA SER A 134 -10.85 24.01 15.81
C SER A 134 -12.01 25.03 15.77
N ASP A 135 -12.80 25.01 14.69
CA ASP A 135 -13.99 25.84 14.53
C ASP A 135 -15.15 25.02 13.92
N PRO A 136 -16.28 24.82 14.64
CA PRO A 136 -16.59 25.29 16.00
C PRO A 136 -15.62 24.79 17.09
N SER A 137 -15.53 25.50 18.21
CA SER A 137 -14.58 25.14 19.29
C SER A 137 -14.84 23.74 19.87
N ILE A 138 -13.78 22.99 20.13
CA ILE A 138 -13.75 21.74 20.91
C ILE A 138 -12.97 22.02 22.19
N THR A 139 -13.45 21.53 23.31
CA THR A 139 -12.68 21.51 24.56
C THR A 139 -11.78 20.29 24.58
N VAL A 140 -10.47 20.50 24.70
CA VAL A 140 -9.48 19.42 24.78
C VAL A 140 -9.37 18.91 26.22
N ASN A 141 -9.12 17.61 26.41
CA ASN A 141 -8.76 17.09 27.73
C ASN A 141 -7.50 17.85 28.25
N PRO A 142 -7.54 18.46 29.44
CA PRO A 142 -6.42 19.23 30.00
C PRO A 142 -5.07 18.52 30.03
N GLU A 143 -5.04 17.18 30.05
CA GLU A 143 -3.80 16.40 29.99
C GLU A 143 -2.99 16.62 28.70
N TYR A 144 -3.66 16.97 27.59
CA TYR A 144 -3.03 17.21 26.29
C TYR A 144 -2.89 18.70 25.95
N VAL A 145 -3.22 19.60 26.87
CA VAL A 145 -3.09 21.06 26.63
C VAL A 145 -1.69 21.52 27.00
N GLY A 146 -1.06 22.30 26.13
CA GLY A 146 0.22 22.94 26.38
C GLY A 146 1.18 22.93 25.19
N ASP A 147 2.40 23.36 25.47
CA ASP A 147 3.54 23.31 24.56
C ASP A 147 4.40 22.09 24.90
N PHE A 148 4.65 21.26 23.89
CA PHE A 148 5.39 20.02 24.00
C PHE A 148 6.69 20.09 23.21
N ASN A 149 7.76 19.56 23.79
CA ASN A 149 9.04 19.35 23.12
C ASN A 149 9.49 17.91 23.38
N ARG A 150 9.21 17.04 22.41
CA ARG A 150 9.38 15.57 22.51
C ARG A 150 8.86 15.00 23.84
N THR A 151 7.71 15.50 24.30
CA THR A 151 7.14 15.12 25.59
C THR A 151 6.37 13.80 25.45
N PRO A 152 6.67 12.75 26.23
CA PRO A 152 5.92 11.50 26.18
C PRO A 152 4.46 11.69 26.60
N LYS A 153 3.52 11.19 25.80
CA LYS A 153 2.08 11.16 26.09
C LYS A 153 1.51 9.80 25.74
N LEU A 154 0.62 9.30 26.59
CA LEU A 154 -0.20 8.14 26.27
C LEU A 154 -1.27 8.56 25.27
N ILE A 155 -1.33 7.89 24.12
CA ILE A 155 -2.28 8.21 23.05
C ILE A 155 -3.55 7.39 23.29
N ARG A 156 -4.55 8.00 23.95
CA ARG A 156 -5.80 7.35 24.28
C ARG A 156 -6.87 7.62 23.21
N PRO A 157 -7.50 6.58 22.62
CA PRO A 157 -8.52 6.75 21.60
C PRO A 157 -9.82 7.37 22.15
N GLU A 158 -10.10 7.22 23.45
CA GLU A 158 -11.32 7.74 24.08
C GLU A 158 -11.37 9.26 24.20
N ASP A 159 -10.23 9.94 24.27
CA ASP A 159 -10.16 11.38 24.56
C ASP A 159 -9.18 12.18 23.68
N PHE A 160 -8.24 11.51 23.00
CA PHE A 160 -7.22 12.16 22.22
C PHE A 160 -7.22 11.77 20.75
N LEU A 161 -6.78 10.55 20.42
CA LEU A 161 -6.60 10.16 19.03
C LEU A 161 -6.86 8.67 18.78
N HIS A 162 -7.79 8.41 17.88
CA HIS A 162 -7.85 7.19 17.08
C HIS A 162 -7.63 7.56 15.60
N TYR A 163 -6.80 6.80 14.86
CA TYR A 163 -6.40 7.15 13.50
C TYR A 163 -6.11 5.93 12.63
N GLU A 164 -6.88 5.77 11.56
CA GLU A 164 -6.74 4.65 10.64
C GLU A 164 -7.20 4.95 9.20
N HIS A 165 -6.69 4.19 8.25
CA HIS A 165 -7.06 4.20 6.82
C HIS A 165 -7.64 2.83 6.42
N THR A 166 -8.67 2.35 7.12
CA THR A 166 -9.22 0.98 7.01
C THR A 166 -10.22 0.78 5.88
N ASP A 167 -11.00 1.80 5.54
CA ASP A 167 -11.80 1.80 4.31
C ASP A 167 -10.95 2.15 3.07
N GLY A 168 -9.63 2.25 3.28
CA GLY A 168 -8.58 2.06 2.30
C GLY A 168 -7.56 3.18 2.37
N PHE A 169 -6.29 2.82 2.46
CA PHE A 169 -5.16 3.68 2.13
C PHE A 169 -5.15 4.02 0.63
N ASN A 170 -5.64 3.10 -0.21
CA ASN A 170 -5.90 3.26 -1.65
C ASN A 170 -4.78 3.97 -2.41
N TYR A 171 -3.73 3.21 -2.72
CA TYR A 171 -2.69 3.67 -3.61
C TYR A 171 -3.07 3.40 -5.07
N LEU A 172 -3.62 4.41 -5.74
CA LEU A 172 -3.93 4.39 -7.17
C LEU A 172 -2.68 4.77 -7.96
N HIS A 173 -2.20 3.88 -8.81
CA HIS A 173 -0.88 4.01 -9.42
C HIS A 173 -0.84 3.61 -10.89
N LEU A 174 0.15 4.19 -11.58
CA LEU A 174 0.66 3.68 -12.85
C LEU A 174 1.95 2.91 -12.57
N GLU A 175 2.12 1.78 -13.24
CA GLU A 175 3.32 0.94 -13.10
C GLU A 175 3.92 0.56 -14.45
N LEU A 176 5.24 0.60 -14.50
CA LEU A 176 6.06 0.06 -15.58
C LEU A 176 6.76 -1.20 -15.07
N ASP A 177 6.48 -2.31 -15.73
CA ASP A 177 6.95 -3.63 -15.32
C ASP A 177 7.79 -4.26 -16.41
N ARG A 178 8.92 -4.87 -16.01
CA ARG A 178 9.69 -5.80 -16.81
C ARG A 178 9.39 -7.23 -16.37
N TYR A 179 9.20 -8.13 -17.33
CA TYR A 179 9.02 -9.55 -17.12
C TYR A 179 10.05 -10.36 -17.91
N ASP A 180 10.68 -11.33 -17.28
CA ASP A 180 11.64 -12.24 -17.89
C ASP A 180 11.23 -13.70 -17.65
N ARG A 181 11.14 -14.49 -18.73
CA ARG A 181 10.72 -15.89 -18.67
C ARG A 181 11.85 -16.74 -18.09
N LEU A 182 11.65 -17.28 -16.89
CA LEU A 182 12.61 -18.18 -16.23
C LEU A 182 12.49 -19.62 -16.73
N TRP A 183 11.25 -20.08 -16.96
CA TRP A 183 10.99 -21.46 -17.32
C TRP A 183 9.74 -21.59 -18.19
N LYS A 184 9.74 -22.59 -19.09
CA LYS A 184 8.60 -22.92 -19.94
C LYS A 184 8.42 -24.43 -20.06
N ALA A 185 7.19 -24.89 -19.89
CA ALA A 185 6.83 -26.28 -20.09
C ALA A 185 6.89 -26.69 -21.57
N LYS A 186 7.14 -27.98 -21.82
CA LYS A 186 7.16 -28.56 -23.18
C LYS A 186 5.83 -28.41 -23.94
N ASN A 187 4.71 -28.33 -23.21
CA ASN A 187 3.38 -28.11 -23.81
C ASN A 187 3.16 -26.66 -24.29
N ASN A 188 4.14 -25.77 -24.09
CA ASN A 188 4.09 -24.35 -24.44
C ASN A 188 2.97 -23.53 -23.76
N ILE A 189 2.35 -24.07 -22.70
CA ILE A 189 1.27 -23.40 -21.96
C ILE A 189 1.78 -22.89 -20.61
N GLN A 190 2.30 -23.78 -19.77
CA GLN A 190 2.80 -23.36 -18.46
C GLN A 190 4.19 -22.72 -18.57
N GLY A 191 4.44 -21.79 -17.67
CA GLY A 191 5.75 -21.17 -17.51
C GLY A 191 5.78 -20.26 -16.31
N ILE A 192 7.00 -19.91 -15.91
CA ILE A 192 7.28 -19.01 -14.79
C ILE A 192 8.00 -17.79 -15.36
N ASP A 193 7.43 -16.62 -15.11
CA ASP A 193 8.07 -15.33 -15.33
C ASP A 193 8.54 -14.77 -13.98
N TRP A 194 9.75 -14.23 -13.95
CA TRP A 194 10.15 -13.26 -12.94
C TRP A 194 9.76 -11.87 -13.42
N LEU A 195 9.40 -10.98 -12.50
CA LEU A 195 9.08 -9.60 -12.82
C LEU A 195 9.70 -8.64 -11.81
N VAL A 196 10.01 -7.45 -12.30
CA VAL A 196 10.36 -6.27 -11.51
C VAL A 196 9.59 -5.07 -12.05
N GLY A 197 9.20 -4.15 -11.17
CA GLY A 197 8.42 -2.99 -11.58
C GLY A 197 8.64 -1.78 -10.70
N VAL A 198 8.34 -0.62 -11.29
CA VAL A 198 8.33 0.67 -10.61
C VAL A 198 6.95 1.31 -10.77
N GLY A 199 6.47 1.94 -9.72
CA GLY A 199 5.16 2.58 -9.69
C GLY A 199 5.19 3.99 -9.12
N ALA A 200 4.29 4.83 -9.61
CA ALA A 200 4.02 6.14 -9.04
C ALA A 200 2.52 6.45 -9.14
N GLY A 201 2.00 7.19 -8.17
CA GLY A 201 0.57 7.38 -8.06
C GLY A 201 0.13 8.34 -6.97
N THR A 202 -1.18 8.32 -6.73
CA THR A 202 -1.87 9.14 -5.73
C THR A 202 -2.42 8.26 -4.61
N ILE A 203 -2.57 8.85 -3.42
CA ILE A 203 -3.21 8.22 -2.27
C ILE A 203 -4.59 8.82 -2.10
N ILE A 204 -5.61 7.97 -2.11
CA ILE A 204 -7.02 8.37 -1.96
C ILE A 204 -7.60 7.71 -0.70
N PRO A 205 -7.12 8.11 0.49
CA PRO A 205 -7.50 7.40 1.68
C PRO A 205 -8.97 7.66 2.01
N ARG A 206 -9.56 6.71 2.72
CA ARG A 206 -10.76 6.92 3.51
C ARG A 206 -10.39 6.74 4.97
N THR A 207 -10.18 7.88 5.64
CA THR A 207 -9.55 7.91 6.97
C THR A 207 -10.61 7.94 8.05
N ASP A 208 -10.59 6.98 8.97
CA ASP A 208 -11.30 7.13 10.23
C ASP A 208 -10.38 7.80 11.24
N SER A 209 -10.78 8.98 11.71
CA SER A 209 -9.99 9.79 12.61
C SER A 209 -10.93 10.36 13.66
N HIS A 210 -10.65 10.05 14.92
CA HIS A 210 -11.26 10.69 16.06
C HIS A 210 -10.18 11.46 16.81
N LEU A 211 -10.12 12.77 16.58
CA LEU A 211 -9.18 13.69 17.23
C LEU A 211 -9.96 14.60 18.19
N PHE A 212 -9.54 14.65 19.45
CA PHE A 212 -10.21 15.38 20.53
C PHE A 212 -11.68 14.98 20.69
N THR A 213 -11.98 13.68 20.70
CA THR A 213 -13.33 13.08 20.81
C THR A 213 -14.26 13.32 19.61
N ILE A 214 -13.82 14.06 18.59
CA ILE A 214 -14.63 14.31 17.40
C ILE A 214 -13.94 13.85 16.13
N GLY A 215 -14.72 13.78 15.05
CA GLY A 215 -14.30 13.22 13.79
C GLY A 215 -15.08 11.95 13.50
N ARG A 216 -15.01 11.51 12.25
CA ARG A 216 -15.74 10.35 11.73
C ARG A 216 -15.01 9.89 10.47
N ASN A 217 -15.19 8.63 10.10
CA ASN A 217 -14.90 8.06 8.78
C ASN A 217 -15.09 9.09 7.64
N ASN A 218 -13.97 9.71 7.28
CA ASN A 218 -13.89 10.82 6.35
C ASN A 218 -14.16 10.32 4.93
N HIS A 219 -14.67 11.18 4.06
CA HIS A 219 -14.90 10.81 2.66
C HIS A 219 -13.59 10.54 1.93
N PHE A 220 -13.66 9.78 0.83
CA PHE A 220 -12.53 9.63 -0.09
C PHE A 220 -12.03 11.01 -0.52
N ASN A 221 -10.74 11.26 -0.33
CA ASN A 221 -10.13 12.52 -0.72
C ASN A 221 -8.75 12.26 -1.33
N PHE A 222 -8.33 13.11 -2.27
CA PHE A 222 -6.94 13.09 -2.73
C PHE A 222 -6.06 13.65 -1.61
N ALA A 223 -5.31 12.79 -0.94
CA ALA A 223 -4.52 13.18 0.23
C ALA A 223 -3.04 13.34 -0.06
N GLY A 224 -2.53 12.80 -1.18
CA GLY A 224 -1.10 12.80 -1.43
C GLY A 224 -0.64 11.93 -2.58
N TYR A 225 0.66 11.62 -2.59
CA TYR A 225 1.30 10.83 -3.65
C TYR A 225 2.14 9.68 -3.09
N GLY A 226 2.48 8.73 -3.95
CA GLY A 226 3.31 7.59 -3.60
C GLY A 226 4.18 7.11 -4.75
N VAL A 227 5.25 6.41 -4.38
CA VAL A 227 6.14 5.69 -5.28
C VAL A 227 6.40 4.30 -4.73
N SER A 228 6.59 3.33 -5.62
CA SER A 228 6.79 1.93 -5.24
C SER A 228 7.77 1.21 -6.16
N LEU A 229 8.40 0.18 -5.60
CA LEU A 229 9.16 -0.83 -6.30
C LEU A 229 8.57 -2.19 -5.99
N LYS A 230 8.62 -3.12 -6.93
CA LYS A 230 8.18 -4.49 -6.69
C LYS A 230 9.02 -5.52 -7.44
N THR A 231 8.98 -6.74 -6.94
CA THR A 231 9.47 -7.93 -7.62
C THR A 231 8.50 -9.09 -7.38
N GLY A 232 8.40 -10.02 -8.30
CA GLY A 232 7.45 -11.12 -8.15
C GLY A 232 7.68 -12.27 -9.11
N LEU A 233 6.82 -13.27 -8.97
CA LEU A 233 6.75 -14.44 -9.84
C LEU A 233 5.34 -14.56 -10.40
N ARG A 234 5.25 -14.80 -11.70
CA ARG A 234 3.99 -15.13 -12.38
C ARG A 234 4.07 -16.54 -12.94
N PHE A 235 3.07 -17.35 -12.62
CA PHE A 235 2.89 -18.69 -13.15
C PHE A 235 1.71 -18.75 -14.09
N ASP A 236 1.95 -19.14 -15.34
CA ASP A 236 0.91 -19.37 -16.33
C ASP A 236 0.18 -20.69 -16.07
N LEU A 237 -1.06 -20.64 -15.56
CA LEU A 237 -1.91 -21.82 -15.39
C LEU A 237 -2.40 -22.34 -16.75
N SER A 238 -2.75 -21.43 -17.65
CA SER A 238 -3.24 -21.74 -18.99
C SER A 238 -2.87 -20.65 -20.00
N ARG A 239 -3.35 -20.82 -21.24
CA ARG A 239 -3.33 -19.76 -22.26
C ARG A 239 -4.17 -18.54 -21.87
N ARG A 240 -4.82 -18.48 -20.71
CA ARG A 240 -5.58 -17.27 -20.31
C ARG A 240 -5.34 -16.91 -18.86
N PHE A 241 -5.25 -17.90 -17.99
CA PHE A 241 -5.14 -17.68 -16.56
C PHE A 241 -3.69 -17.74 -16.09
N PHE A 242 -3.36 -16.93 -15.09
CA PHE A 242 -2.10 -16.96 -14.37
C PHE A 242 -2.31 -16.69 -12.89
N LEU A 243 -1.42 -17.23 -12.06
CA LEU A 243 -1.25 -16.79 -10.69
C LEU A 243 -0.02 -15.89 -10.62
N GLN A 244 -0.05 -14.89 -9.77
CA GLN A 244 1.12 -14.05 -9.53
C GLN A 244 1.24 -13.71 -8.05
N THR A 245 2.48 -13.68 -7.57
CA THR A 245 2.84 -13.27 -6.21
C THR A 245 3.93 -12.22 -6.28
N ASP A 246 3.70 -11.08 -5.64
CA ASP A 246 4.68 -9.99 -5.64
C ASP A 246 4.98 -9.55 -4.20
N LEU A 247 6.23 -9.13 -4.02
CA LEU A 247 6.67 -8.30 -2.91
C LEU A 247 6.80 -6.87 -3.43
N LYS A 248 6.10 -5.94 -2.81
CA LYS A 248 6.11 -4.51 -3.12
C LYS A 248 6.56 -3.73 -1.89
N GLY A 249 7.36 -2.71 -2.10
CA GLY A 249 7.71 -1.74 -1.07
C GLY A 249 7.58 -0.33 -1.63
N GLY A 250 7.22 0.63 -0.79
CA GLY A 250 7.01 1.99 -1.26
C GLY A 250 7.04 3.04 -0.17
N PHE A 251 6.97 4.28 -0.64
CA PHE A 251 6.88 5.48 0.16
C PHE A 251 5.66 6.27 -0.28
N THR A 252 4.91 6.79 0.68
CA THR A 252 3.83 7.74 0.42
C THR A 252 3.97 8.97 1.28
N ARG A 253 3.50 10.09 0.73
CA ARG A 253 3.39 11.36 1.42
C ARG A 253 1.95 11.82 1.37
N LEU A 254 1.27 11.75 2.51
CA LEU A 254 -0.06 12.30 2.72
C LEU A 254 0.09 13.72 3.25
N ASN A 255 -0.33 14.70 2.45
CA ASN A 255 -0.22 16.12 2.75
C ASN A 255 -1.50 16.72 3.34
N HIS A 256 -2.65 16.08 3.10
CA HIS A 256 -3.95 16.61 3.52
C HIS A 256 -4.93 15.48 3.83
N VAL A 257 -4.76 14.85 5.00
CA VAL A 257 -5.73 13.88 5.53
C VAL A 257 -6.74 14.62 6.39
N LYS A 258 -8.05 14.50 6.13
CA LYS A 258 -9.07 15.11 7.00
C LYS A 258 -9.11 14.40 8.35
N THR A 259 -9.30 15.14 9.45
CA THR A 259 -9.23 14.59 10.83
C THR A 259 -10.56 14.74 11.57
N THR A 260 -10.89 15.93 12.04
CA THR A 260 -12.04 16.22 12.93
C THR A 260 -13.38 16.32 12.19
N GLY A 261 -13.41 16.06 10.89
CA GLY A 261 -14.58 16.30 10.01
C GLY A 261 -14.75 17.78 9.62
N ARG A 262 -13.81 18.66 9.97
CA ARG A 262 -13.81 20.09 9.63
C ARG A 262 -12.83 20.39 8.52
N ASP A 263 -13.14 21.42 7.73
CA ASP A 263 -12.37 21.67 6.52
C ASP A 263 -10.95 22.17 6.77
N SER A 264 -10.77 22.97 7.82
CA SER A 264 -9.47 23.53 8.25
C SER A 264 -8.54 22.52 8.91
N ASP A 265 -9.06 21.37 9.30
CA ASP A 265 -8.39 20.44 10.20
C ASP A 265 -7.86 19.26 9.40
N TYR A 266 -6.55 19.03 9.49
CA TYR A 266 -5.90 18.00 8.69
C TYR A 266 -4.66 17.40 9.37
N ALA A 267 -4.29 16.23 8.91
CA ALA A 267 -3.05 15.56 9.24
C ALA A 267 -2.13 15.43 8.01
N GLN A 268 -0.84 15.38 8.30
CA GLN A 268 0.23 15.09 7.35
C GLN A 268 1.04 13.91 7.86
N GLN A 269 1.40 13.01 6.95
CA GLN A 269 2.10 11.79 7.31
C GLN A 269 2.94 11.30 6.13
N SER A 270 4.10 10.74 6.45
CA SER A 270 4.90 9.98 5.50
C SER A 270 4.89 8.51 5.89
N ILE A 271 4.47 7.62 5.00
CA ILE A 271 4.37 6.18 5.30
C ILE A 271 5.32 5.41 4.38
N TRP A 272 6.24 4.67 5.00
CA TRP A 272 6.96 3.59 4.32
C TRP A 272 6.21 2.29 4.55
N PHE A 273 5.91 1.59 3.47
CA PHE A 273 5.14 0.35 3.52
C PHE A 273 5.86 -0.79 2.80
N GLY A 274 5.63 -2.01 3.30
CA GLY A 274 5.88 -3.25 2.59
C GLY A 274 4.56 -3.97 2.37
N GLU A 275 4.41 -4.63 1.23
CA GLU A 275 3.20 -5.34 0.84
C GLU A 275 3.59 -6.66 0.17
N PHE A 276 2.91 -7.74 0.55
CA PHE A 276 2.91 -9.00 -0.19
C PHE A 276 1.50 -9.28 -0.70
N TYR A 277 1.37 -9.63 -1.98
CA TYR A 277 0.07 -10.00 -2.53
C TYR A 277 0.12 -11.22 -3.44
N GLY A 278 -0.99 -11.94 -3.45
CA GLY A 278 -1.26 -13.06 -4.36
C GLY A 278 -2.51 -12.78 -5.19
N VAL A 279 -2.40 -12.90 -6.50
CA VAL A 279 -3.46 -12.53 -7.46
C VAL A 279 -3.74 -13.64 -8.47
N LEU A 280 -5.01 -13.72 -8.88
CA LEU A 280 -5.45 -14.48 -10.04
C LEU A 280 -5.68 -13.51 -11.19
N GLY A 281 -5.05 -13.79 -12.33
CA GLY A 281 -5.13 -12.94 -13.50
C GLY A 281 -5.60 -13.63 -14.76
N TYR A 282 -6.08 -12.82 -15.68
CA TYR A 282 -6.61 -13.20 -16.98
C TYR A 282 -5.93 -12.39 -18.08
N LYS A 283 -5.56 -13.07 -19.17
CA LYS A 283 -4.84 -12.51 -20.33
C LYS A 283 -5.71 -12.58 -21.58
N PHE A 284 -5.74 -11.50 -22.35
CA PHE A 284 -6.54 -11.38 -23.57
C PHE A 284 -5.85 -10.50 -24.63
N GLY A 285 -6.33 -10.54 -25.88
CA GLY A 285 -5.74 -9.81 -27.00
C GLY A 285 -5.24 -10.70 -28.14
N LYS A 286 -4.59 -10.07 -29.13
CA LYS A 286 -4.43 -10.56 -30.51
C LYS A 286 -3.57 -11.82 -30.68
N ASN A 287 -2.73 -12.18 -29.70
CA ASN A 287 -1.77 -13.29 -29.83
C ASN A 287 -2.26 -14.63 -29.28
N ARG A 288 -3.53 -14.75 -28.88
CA ARG A 288 -4.07 -15.96 -28.23
C ARG A 288 -5.10 -16.66 -29.13
N ALA A 289 -4.68 -17.04 -30.33
CA ALA A 289 -5.44 -17.95 -31.18
C ALA A 289 -5.56 -19.33 -30.50
N LYS A 290 -6.80 -19.86 -30.52
CA LYS A 290 -7.34 -21.14 -30.00
C LYS A 290 -6.34 -22.08 -29.29
#